data_AF-G3FNT5-F1
#
_entry.id   AF-G3FNT5-F1
#
_cell.length_a   1.000
_cell.length_b   1.000
_cell.length_c   1.000
_cell.angle_alpha   90.00
_cell.angle_beta   90.00
_cell.angle_gamma   90.00
#
_symmetry.space_group_name_H-M   'P 1'
#
loop_
_entity.id
_entity.type
_entity.pdbx_description
1 polymer ?
#
loop_
_entity_poly.entity_id
_entity_poly.type
_entity_poly.pdbx_seq_one_letter_code
_entity_poly.pdbx_strand_id
1 'polypeptide(L)' 'QFVRFDSDAESPRMEPRAPWVEQEGPEYWDRETQNMKTATQTYRENLRTLL' A
#
# COMPACT_ATOMS: atom_id res chain seq x y z
N GLN A 1 6.29 6.12 11.95
CA GLN A 1 5.59 5.49 10.81
C GLN A 1 4.71 4.37 11.36
N PHE A 2 3.43 4.34 11.00
CA PHE A 2 2.43 3.42 11.58
C PHE A 2 1.94 2.34 10.61
N VAL A 3 2.11 2.58 9.31
CA VAL A 3 1.80 1.64 8.23
C VAL A 3 2.93 1.66 7.19
N ARG A 4 3.12 0.56 6.48
CA ARG A 4 4.04 0.46 5.35
C ARG A 4 3.40 -0.31 4.21
N PHE A 5 3.60 0.18 3.00
CA PHE A 5 3.40 -0.57 1.78
C PHE A 5 4.76 -0.74 1.10
N ASP A 6 5.06 -1.95 0.66
CA ASP A 6 6.24 -2.26 -0.13
C ASP A 6 5.80 -2.83 -1.47
N SER A 7 6.05 -2.09 -2.56
CA SER A 7 5.67 -2.50 -3.90
C SER A 7 6.55 -3.61 -4.46
N ASP A 8 7.75 -3.80 -3.92
CA ASP A 8 8.73 -4.76 -4.42
C ASP A 8 8.71 -6.08 -3.63
N ALA A 9 7.88 -6.17 -2.58
CA ALA A 9 7.65 -7.42 -1.86
C ALA A 9 6.94 -8.48 -2.75
N GLU A 10 7.19 -9.76 -2.49
CA GLU A 10 6.54 -10.87 -3.23
C GLU A 10 5.00 -10.82 -3.16
N SER A 11 4.46 -10.31 -2.06
CA SER A 11 3.04 -10.05 -1.89
C SER A 11 2.83 -8.62 -1.36
N PRO A 12 2.71 -7.62 -2.26
CA PRO A 12 2.52 -6.23 -1.86
C PRO A 12 1.19 -6.05 -1.13
N ARG A 13 1.28 -5.65 0.14
CA ARG A 13 0.14 -5.37 1.02
C ARG A 13 0.46 -4.23 1.97
N MET A 14 -0.57 -3.62 2.53
CA MET A 14 -0.39 -2.70 3.65
C MET A 14 -0.12 -3.47 4.94
N GLU A 15 0.93 -3.07 5.65
CA GLU A 15 1.37 -3.70 6.89
C GLU A 15 1.34 -2.72 8.06
N PRO A 16 0.76 -3.09 9.22
CA PRO A 16 0.85 -2.30 10.43
C PRO A 16 2.29 -2.27 10.96
N ARG A 17 2.70 -1.12 11.49
CA ARG A 17 3.98 -0.89 12.17
C ARG A 17 3.80 -0.39 13.60
N ALA A 18 2.56 -0.32 14.08
CA ALA A 18 2.25 0.05 15.44
C ALA A 18 1.09 -0.80 15.98
N PRO A 19 1.13 -1.22 17.25
CA PRO A 19 0.16 -2.15 17.82
C PRO A 19 -1.30 -1.66 17.75
N TRP A 20 -1.50 -0.35 17.85
CA TRP A 20 -2.85 0.22 17.81
C TRP A 20 -3.49 0.16 16.43
N VAL A 21 -2.71 -0.01 15.36
CA VAL A 21 -3.19 -0.13 13.97
C VAL A 21 -3.62 -1.57 13.66
N GLU A 22 -3.04 -2.57 14.34
CA GLU A 22 -3.40 -3.99 14.16
C GLU A 22 -4.86 -4.29 14.52
N GLN A 23 -5.53 -3.38 15.24
CA GLN A 23 -6.94 -3.47 15.61
C GLN A 23 -7.90 -3.26 14.42
N GLU A 24 -7.41 -2.71 13.31
CA GLU A 24 -8.20 -2.52 12.11
C GLU A 24 -8.56 -3.87 11.46
N GLY A 25 -9.80 -3.98 10.99
CA GLY A 25 -10.33 -5.21 10.38
C GLY A 25 -9.73 -5.52 9.01
N PRO A 26 -9.89 -6.77 8.52
CA PRO A 26 -9.38 -7.18 7.21
C PRO A 26 -9.91 -6.33 6.07
N GLU A 27 -11.14 -5.81 6.15
CA GLU A 27 -11.74 -4.94 5.14
C GLU A 27 -10.99 -3.61 5.00
N TYR A 28 -10.48 -3.06 6.12
CA TYR A 28 -9.64 -1.87 6.08
C TYR A 28 -8.32 -2.16 5.36
N TRP A 29 -7.66 -3.26 5.72
CA TRP A 29 -6.38 -3.65 5.13
C TRP A 29 -6.47 -3.99 3.65
N ASP A 30 -7.53 -4.67 3.23
CA ASP A 30 -7.80 -5.00 1.83
C ASP A 30 -8.01 -3.73 1.01
N ARG A 31 -8.82 -2.80 1.52
CA ARG A 31 -9.07 -1.50 0.88
C ARG A 31 -7.79 -0.69 0.74
N GLU A 32 -7.03 -0.54 1.82
CA GLU A 32 -5.77 0.23 1.81
C GLU A 32 -4.73 -0.41 0.88
N THR A 33 -4.67 -1.74 0.83
CA THR A 33 -3.81 -2.47 -0.10
C THR A 33 -4.21 -2.20 -1.55
N GLN A 34 -5.50 -2.23 -1.89
CA GLN A 34 -5.99 -1.96 -3.24
C GLN A 34 -5.72 -0.50 -3.66
N ASN A 35 -5.94 0.45 -2.74
CA ASN A 35 -5.65 1.86 -2.97
C ASN A 35 -4.16 2.07 -3.30
N MET A 36 -3.27 1.44 -2.53
CA MET A 36 -1.83 1.63 -2.73
C MET A 36 -1.31 0.93 -3.99
N LYS A 37 -1.89 -0.21 -4.37
CA LYS A 37 -1.62 -0.85 -5.68
C LYS A 37 -1.99 0.09 -6.84
N THR A 38 -3.16 0.71 -6.76
CA THR A 38 -3.63 1.67 -7.78
C THR A 38 -2.73 2.91 -7.84
N ALA A 39 -2.36 3.46 -6.69
CA ALA A 39 -1.44 4.59 -6.62
C ALA A 39 -0.06 4.24 -7.22
N THR A 40 0.49 3.06 -6.91
CA THR A 40 1.76 2.59 -7.46
C THR A 40 1.75 2.52 -8.98
N GLN A 41 0.66 1.99 -9.56
CA GLN A 41 0.50 1.95 -11.02
C GLN A 41 0.42 3.36 -11.62
N THR A 42 -0.37 4.25 -11.01
CA THR A 42 -0.52 5.64 -11.45
C THR A 42 0.82 6.37 -11.42
N TYR A 43 1.60 6.22 -10.33
CA TYR A 43 2.93 6.81 -10.24
C TYR A 43 3.88 6.27 -11.30
N ARG A 44 3.84 4.97 -11.59
CA ARG A 44 4.64 4.36 -12.66
C ARG A 44 4.30 4.94 -14.04
N GLU A 45 3.02 5.11 -14.35
CA GLU A 45 2.56 5.71 -15.61
C GLU A 45 2.96 7.18 -15.72
N ASN A 46 2.82 7.94 -14.64
CA ASN A 46 3.26 9.33 -14.59
C ASN A 46 4.77 9.45 -14.80
N LEU A 47 5.58 8.60 -14.15
CA LEU A 47 7.03 8.58 -14.36
C LEU A 47 7.41 8.26 -15.80
N ARG A 48 6.71 7.30 -16.45
CA ARG A 48 6.90 7.00 -17.88
C ARG A 48 6.50 8.15 -18.80
N THR A 49 5.59 9.02 -18.37
CA THR A 49 5.14 10.17 -19.14
C THR A 49 6.08 11.37 -18.97
N LEU A 50 6.76 11.46 -17.82
CA LEU A 50 7.71 12.52 -17.50
C LEU A 50 9.13 12.25 -18.04
N LEU A 51 9.43 11.02 -18.44
CA LEU A 51 10.72 10.57 -19.00
C LEU A 51 10.65 10.45 -20.52
#